data_AF-A0A2M8KFF6-F1
#
_entry.id   AF-A0A2M8KFF6-F1
#
_cell.length_a   1.000
_cell.length_b   1.000
_cell.length_c   1.000
_cell.angle_alpha   90.00
_cell.angle_beta   90.00
_cell.angle_gamma   90.00
#
_symmetry.space_group_name_H-M   'P 1'
#
loop_
_entity.id
_entity.type
_entity.pdbx_description
1 polymer ?
#
loop_
_entity_poly.entity_id
_entity_poly.type
_entity_poly.pdbx_seq_one_letter_code
_entity_poly.pdbx_strand_id
1 'polypeptide(L)'
;VFYYKDILVAATVNGSPISRLAMIRQLEKSAGKNMLEDLITKKLINDEAVKAHITIGEDAINATVQETKTQLEAQGQTLEDALAAQGMTQADLREQIVIRKQLEQLLADKIQVSDDEIQQYIKDNQVTIPAGKEAEYQKQIKDQLQQQKLSSEAGAFVESLKSKASIHYFVQY
;
A
#
# COMPACT_ATOMS: atom_id res chain seq x y z
N VAL A 1 37.80 -1.56 20.65
CA VAL A 1 36.52 -2.15 20.19
C VAL A 1 35.53 -1.00 20.01
N PHE A 2 35.06 -0.74 18.79
CA PHE A 2 34.24 0.44 18.48
C PHE A 2 32.78 0.02 18.25
N TYR A 3 31.98 0.01 19.32
CA TYR A 3 30.60 -0.49 19.31
C TYR A 3 29.56 0.45 18.66
N TYR A 4 29.96 1.62 18.14
CA TYR A 4 29.04 2.60 17.51
C TYR A 4 29.41 2.97 16.07
N LYS A 5 30.32 2.21 15.42
CA LYS A 5 30.77 2.50 14.05
C LYS A 5 29.61 2.53 13.07
N ASP A 6 28.70 1.58 13.14
CA ASP A 6 27.61 1.40 12.18
C ASP A 6 26.53 2.51 12.28
N ILE A 7 26.50 3.24 13.40
CA ILE A 7 25.57 4.37 13.61
C ILE A 7 26.08 5.65 12.93
N LEU A 8 27.41 5.83 12.83
CA LEU A 8 28.03 7.07 12.33
C LEU A 8 28.72 6.90 10.96
N VAL A 9 29.19 5.69 10.66
CA VAL A 9 29.95 5.35 9.45
C VAL A 9 29.16 4.32 8.65
N ALA A 10 28.81 4.68 7.41
CA ALA A 10 28.10 3.78 6.51
C ALA A 10 29.04 2.84 5.76
N ALA A 11 30.24 3.31 5.41
CA ALA A 11 31.26 2.53 4.70
C ALA A 11 32.64 3.19 4.84
N THR A 12 33.71 2.52 4.39
CA THR A 12 35.05 3.12 4.24
C THR A 12 35.61 2.87 2.85
N VAL A 13 36.25 3.86 2.24
CA VAL A 13 36.94 3.76 0.94
C VAL A 13 38.40 4.11 1.15
N ASN A 14 39.31 3.16 0.90
CA ASN A 14 40.77 3.34 1.10
C ASN A 14 41.13 3.89 2.49
N GLY A 15 40.46 3.42 3.54
CA GLY A 15 40.66 3.88 4.92
C GLY A 15 39.95 5.19 5.29
N SER A 16 39.29 5.86 4.34
CA SER A 16 38.50 7.08 4.59
C SER A 16 37.02 6.72 4.84
N PRO A 17 36.40 7.18 5.94
CA PRO A 17 35.01 6.85 6.25
C PRO A 17 34.00 7.66 5.41
N ILE A 18 32.91 7.01 5.03
CA ILE A 18 31.69 7.60 4.49
C ILE A 18 30.72 7.80 5.66
N SER A 19 30.34 9.05 5.92
CA SER A 19 29.42 9.38 7.01
C SER A 19 28.00 8.90 6.71
N ARG A 20 27.42 8.15 7.66
CA ARG A 20 26.01 7.73 7.59
C ARG A 20 25.05 8.92 7.64
N LEU A 21 25.38 9.98 8.40
CA LEU A 21 24.58 11.20 8.45
C LEU A 21 24.59 11.94 7.11
N ALA A 22 25.74 12.01 6.43
CA ALA A 22 25.82 12.61 5.09
C ALA A 22 24.98 11.83 4.07
N MET A 23 25.01 10.49 4.13
CA MET A 23 24.15 9.63 3.33
C MET A 23 22.66 9.88 3.61
N ILE A 24 22.24 9.91 4.88
CA ILE A 24 20.85 10.18 5.27
C ILE A 24 20.41 11.55 4.75
N ARG A 25 21.20 12.61 4.95
CA ARG A 25 20.88 13.96 4.42
C ARG A 25 20.71 13.96 2.91
N GLN A 26 21.51 13.18 2.19
CA GLN A 26 21.37 13.05 0.74
C GLN A 26 20.07 12.32 0.36
N LEU A 27 19.69 11.27 1.09
CA LEU A 27 18.41 10.57 0.91
C LEU A 27 17.21 11.47 1.24
N GLU A 28 17.28 12.20 2.35
CA GLU A 28 16.28 13.20 2.76
C GLU A 28 16.09 14.27 1.68
N LYS A 29 17.18 14.77 1.09
CA LYS A 29 17.13 15.73 -0.01
C LYS A 29 16.48 15.16 -1.27
N SER A 30 16.69 13.88 -1.59
CA SER A 30 16.14 13.26 -2.80
C SER A 30 14.70 12.76 -2.64
N ALA A 31 14.34 12.24 -1.46
CA ALA A 31 13.12 11.47 -1.24
C ALA A 31 12.42 11.74 0.09
N GLY A 32 13.04 12.51 1.00
CA GLY A 32 12.54 12.74 2.36
C GLY A 32 11.15 13.34 2.40
N LYS A 33 10.86 14.31 1.52
CA LYS A 33 9.52 14.92 1.40
C LYS A 33 8.45 13.89 1.10
N ASN A 34 8.64 13.08 0.06
CA ASN A 34 7.64 12.08 -0.35
C ASN A 34 7.50 10.99 0.72
N MET A 35 8.61 10.53 1.28
CA MET A 35 8.60 9.53 2.36
C MET A 35 7.84 10.03 3.60
N LEU A 36 8.06 11.30 3.99
CA LEU A 36 7.34 11.89 5.13
C LEU A 36 5.84 12.01 4.84
N GLU A 37 5.46 12.43 3.63
CA GLU A 37 4.05 12.52 3.23
C GLU A 37 3.36 11.15 3.19
N ASP A 38 4.05 10.10 2.75
CA ASP A 38 3.55 8.72 2.78
C ASP A 38 3.34 8.23 4.21
N LEU A 39 4.30 8.50 5.11
CA LEU A 39 4.19 8.14 6.52
C LEU A 39 3.06 8.90 7.23
N ILE A 40 2.88 10.19 6.94
CA ILE A 40 1.74 10.98 7.43
C ILE A 40 0.44 10.35 6.94
N THR A 41 0.35 10.02 5.66
CA THR A 41 -0.85 9.40 5.07
C THR A 41 -1.19 8.07 5.76
N LYS A 42 -0.20 7.17 5.91
CA LYS A 42 -0.38 5.90 6.64
C LYS A 42 -0.84 6.13 8.08
N LYS A 43 -0.26 7.12 8.78
CA LYS A 43 -0.64 7.44 10.16
C LYS A 43 -2.10 7.90 10.24
N LEU A 44 -2.53 8.78 9.34
CA LEU A 44 -3.89 9.30 9.30
C LEU A 44 -4.92 8.20 9.03
N ILE A 45 -4.64 7.30 8.08
CA ILE A 45 -5.51 6.16 7.77
C ILE A 45 -5.63 5.24 8.99
N ASN A 46 -4.50 4.88 9.61
CA ASN A 46 -4.49 4.05 10.82
C ASN A 46 -5.31 4.69 11.96
N ASP A 47 -5.13 5.98 12.19
CA ASP A 47 -5.85 6.70 13.25
C ASP A 47 -7.35 6.71 13.00
N GLU A 48 -7.78 6.91 11.75
CA GLU A 48 -9.19 6.90 11.40
C GLU A 48 -9.79 5.49 11.50
N ALA A 49 -9.06 4.46 11.09
CA ALA A 49 -9.46 3.07 11.29
C ALA A 49 -9.67 2.75 12.77
N VAL A 50 -8.74 3.18 13.64
CA VAL A 50 -8.86 3.01 15.09
C VAL A 50 -10.09 3.73 15.65
N LYS A 51 -10.36 4.98 15.22
CA LYS A 51 -11.57 5.73 15.63
C LYS A 51 -12.86 5.04 15.17
N ALA A 52 -12.84 4.42 13.99
CA ALA A 52 -13.94 3.64 13.45
C ALA A 52 -14.03 2.22 14.04
N HIS A 53 -13.18 1.87 15.01
CA HIS A 53 -13.09 0.54 15.61
C HIS A 53 -12.81 -0.58 14.59
N ILE A 54 -12.13 -0.24 13.49
CA ILE A 54 -11.70 -1.17 12.45
C ILE A 54 -10.40 -1.83 12.89
N THR A 55 -10.43 -3.16 13.00
CA THR A 55 -9.24 -3.99 13.25
C THR A 55 -9.14 -5.05 12.16
N ILE A 56 -7.98 -5.11 11.49
CA ILE A 56 -7.74 -6.12 10.46
C ILE A 56 -7.23 -7.38 11.16
N GLY A 57 -8.02 -8.45 11.08
CA GLY A 57 -7.64 -9.76 11.63
C GLY A 57 -6.45 -10.37 10.92
N GLU A 58 -5.63 -11.09 11.67
CA GLU A 58 -4.39 -11.71 11.17
C GLU A 58 -4.67 -12.74 10.07
N ASP A 59 -5.79 -13.47 10.16
CA ASP A 59 -6.24 -14.41 9.14
C ASP A 59 -6.52 -13.74 7.80
N ALA A 60 -7.13 -12.54 7.82
CA ALA A 60 -7.41 -11.79 6.60
C ALA A 60 -6.13 -11.30 5.93
N ILE A 61 -5.11 -10.95 6.72
CA ILE A 61 -3.81 -10.54 6.18
C ILE A 61 -3.08 -11.75 5.61
N ASN A 62 -3.05 -12.87 6.35
CA ASN A 62 -2.42 -14.11 5.91
C ASN A 62 -3.06 -14.64 4.62
N ALA A 63 -4.39 -14.56 4.49
CA ALA A 63 -5.09 -14.92 3.26
C ALA A 63 -4.60 -14.10 2.06
N THR A 64 -4.49 -12.77 2.21
CA THR A 64 -3.98 -11.90 1.13
C THR A 64 -2.49 -12.14 0.84
N VAL A 65 -1.68 -12.45 1.84
CA VAL A 65 -0.27 -12.85 1.62
C VAL A 65 -0.20 -14.16 0.83
N GLN A 66 -1.02 -15.16 1.17
CA GLN A 66 -1.05 -16.43 0.42
C GLN A 66 -1.55 -16.24 -1.00
N GLU A 67 -2.60 -15.43 -1.21
CA GLU A 67 -3.08 -15.09 -2.54
C GLU A 67 -1.97 -14.44 -3.39
N THR A 68 -1.26 -13.46 -2.83
CA THR A 68 -0.13 -12.80 -3.49
C THR A 68 0.97 -13.81 -3.83
N LYS A 69 1.28 -14.73 -2.91
CA LYS A 69 2.25 -15.80 -3.13
C LYS A 69 1.84 -16.70 -4.29
N THR A 70 0.59 -17.19 -4.31
CA THR A 70 0.07 -18.03 -5.39
C THR A 70 0.11 -17.31 -6.74
N GLN A 71 -0.22 -16.01 -6.79
CA GLN A 71 -0.15 -15.22 -8.01
C GLN A 71 1.28 -15.07 -8.55
N LEU A 72 2.27 -14.91 -7.66
CA LEU A 72 3.69 -14.83 -8.04
C LEU A 72 4.24 -16.19 -8.47
N GLU A 73 3.88 -17.26 -7.77
CA GLU A 73 4.29 -18.62 -8.13
C GLU A 73 3.77 -19.03 -9.51
N ALA A 74 2.54 -18.62 -9.86
CA ALA A 74 1.99 -18.81 -11.20
C ALA A 74 2.78 -18.07 -12.30
N GLN A 75 3.55 -17.05 -11.93
CA GLN A 75 4.44 -16.29 -12.81
C GLN A 75 5.90 -16.78 -12.74
N GLY A 76 6.18 -17.84 -11.97
CA GLY A 76 7.52 -18.41 -11.80
C GLY A 76 8.42 -17.63 -10.84
N GLN A 77 7.85 -16.80 -9.96
CA GLN A 77 8.58 -15.99 -9.00
C GLN A 77 8.18 -16.34 -7.55
N THR A 78 9.12 -16.25 -6.61
CA THR A 78 8.82 -16.38 -5.17
C THR A 78 8.44 -15.02 -4.58
N LEU A 79 7.67 -15.04 -3.48
CA LEU A 79 7.32 -13.82 -2.76
C LEU A 79 8.58 -13.11 -2.24
N GLU A 80 9.52 -13.89 -1.72
CA GLU A 80 10.78 -13.42 -1.16
C GLU A 80 11.63 -12.69 -2.21
N ASP A 81 11.76 -13.25 -3.41
CA ASP A 81 12.50 -12.62 -4.50
C ASP A 81 11.81 -11.32 -4.98
N ALA A 82 10.47 -11.32 -5.05
CA ALA A 82 9.70 -10.14 -5.42
C ALA A 82 9.85 -8.99 -4.42
N LEU A 83 9.83 -9.31 -3.12
CA LEU A 83 10.04 -8.33 -2.06
C LEU A 83 11.48 -7.82 -2.06
N ALA A 84 12.47 -8.72 -2.20
CA ALA A 84 13.87 -8.35 -2.25
C ALA A 84 14.19 -7.42 -3.44
N ALA A 85 13.59 -7.69 -4.61
CA ALA A 85 13.74 -6.84 -5.79
C ALA A 85 13.21 -5.41 -5.58
N GLN A 86 12.25 -5.24 -4.67
CA GLN A 86 11.67 -3.93 -4.30
C GLN A 86 12.34 -3.33 -3.05
N GLY A 87 13.31 -4.01 -2.45
CA GLY A 87 13.92 -3.61 -1.19
C GLY A 87 12.96 -3.67 0.01
N MET A 88 11.91 -4.49 -0.10
CA MET A 88 10.88 -4.67 0.91
C MET A 88 11.11 -5.92 1.74
N THR A 89 10.59 -5.89 2.97
CA THR A 89 10.47 -7.06 3.85
C THR A 89 9.03 -7.60 3.83
N GLN A 90 8.85 -8.80 4.39
CA GLN A 90 7.50 -9.33 4.62
C GLN A 90 6.68 -8.42 5.57
N ALA A 91 7.33 -7.75 6.51
CA ALA A 91 6.66 -6.80 7.40
C ALA A 91 6.11 -5.59 6.62
N ASP A 92 6.86 -5.08 5.65
CA ASP A 92 6.42 -3.96 4.80
C ASP A 92 5.21 -4.34 3.96
N LEU A 93 5.21 -5.55 3.37
CA LEU A 93 4.05 -6.07 2.65
C LEU A 93 2.83 -6.17 3.56
N ARG A 94 3.00 -6.71 4.76
CA ARG A 94 1.91 -6.85 5.73
C ARG A 94 1.34 -5.50 6.15
N GLU A 95 2.20 -4.51 6.40
CA GLU A 95 1.76 -3.14 6.67
C GLU A 95 0.93 -2.58 5.50
N GLN A 96 1.40 -2.73 4.26
CA GLN A 96 0.66 -2.29 3.08
C GLN A 96 -0.70 -2.97 2.96
N ILE A 97 -0.78 -4.28 3.23
CA ILE A 97 -2.05 -5.02 3.24
C ILE A 97 -3.00 -4.46 4.30
N VAL A 98 -2.49 -4.16 5.51
CA VAL A 98 -3.29 -3.59 6.59
C VAL A 98 -3.86 -2.23 6.18
N ILE A 99 -3.02 -1.32 5.68
CA ILE A 99 -3.45 0.02 5.24
C ILE A 99 -4.50 -0.09 4.13
N ARG A 100 -4.30 -0.99 3.15
CA ARG A 100 -5.27 -1.20 2.06
C ARG A 100 -6.61 -1.70 2.59
N LYS A 101 -6.60 -2.71 3.47
CA LYS A 101 -7.82 -3.28 4.06
C LYS A 101 -8.54 -2.28 4.97
N GLN A 102 -7.82 -1.42 5.69
CA GLN A 102 -8.41 -0.33 6.45
C GLN A 102 -9.14 0.65 5.54
N LEU A 103 -8.54 1.06 4.42
CA LEU A 103 -9.21 1.92 3.43
C LEU A 103 -10.46 1.23 2.85
N GLU A 104 -10.36 -0.06 2.49
CA GLU A 104 -11.51 -0.84 2.01
C GLU A 104 -12.68 -0.82 3.02
N GLN A 105 -12.40 -0.96 4.32
CA GLN A 105 -13.43 -0.94 5.36
C GLN A 105 -13.95 0.47 5.67
N LEU A 106 -13.07 1.47 5.74
CA LEU A 106 -13.44 2.88 5.96
C LEU A 106 -14.32 3.43 4.83
N LEU A 107 -14.13 2.92 3.61
CA LEU A 107 -14.82 3.37 2.41
C LEU A 107 -15.84 2.33 1.90
N ALA A 108 -16.18 1.33 2.71
CA ALA A 108 -17.06 0.23 2.30
C ALA A 108 -18.37 0.72 1.67
N ASP A 109 -18.98 1.76 2.21
CA ASP A 109 -20.23 2.37 1.70
C ASP A 109 -20.04 3.13 0.38
N LYS A 110 -18.83 3.58 0.09
CA LYS A 110 -18.50 4.36 -1.13
C LYS A 110 -18.05 3.48 -2.29
N ILE A 111 -17.54 2.29 -1.98
CA ILE A 111 -16.99 1.37 -2.98
C ILE A 111 -17.95 0.24 -3.37
N GLN A 112 -19.18 0.24 -2.87
CA GLN A 112 -20.19 -0.75 -3.26
C GLN A 112 -20.46 -0.65 -4.77
N VAL A 113 -20.51 -1.80 -5.44
CA VAL A 113 -20.80 -1.91 -6.86
C VAL A 113 -22.16 -2.55 -7.05
N SER A 114 -23.05 -1.88 -7.79
CA SER A 114 -24.38 -2.40 -8.12
C SER A 114 -24.35 -3.29 -9.37
N ASP A 115 -25.39 -4.09 -9.55
CA ASP A 115 -25.54 -4.93 -10.75
C ASP A 115 -25.66 -4.08 -12.01
N ASP A 116 -26.32 -2.91 -11.92
CA ASP A 116 -26.44 -1.96 -13.04
C ASP A 116 -25.06 -1.45 -13.50
N GLU A 117 -24.15 -1.18 -12.57
CA GLU A 117 -22.78 -0.76 -12.90
C GLU A 117 -22.00 -1.87 -13.60
N ILE A 118 -22.21 -3.13 -13.20
CA ILE A 118 -21.62 -4.29 -13.87
C ILE A 118 -22.17 -4.41 -15.30
N GLN A 119 -23.49 -4.29 -15.48
CA GLN A 119 -24.10 -4.36 -16.82
C GLN A 119 -23.63 -3.22 -17.72
N GLN A 120 -23.53 -2.00 -17.17
CA GLN A 120 -23.04 -0.84 -17.89
C GLN A 120 -21.58 -1.04 -18.31
N TYR A 121 -20.73 -1.58 -17.42
CA TYR A 121 -19.34 -1.90 -17.74
C TYR A 121 -19.23 -2.94 -18.86
N ILE A 122 -20.03 -4.02 -18.82
CA ILE A 122 -20.07 -5.05 -19.87
C ILE A 122 -20.42 -4.42 -21.22
N LYS A 123 -21.43 -3.54 -21.23
CA LYS A 123 -21.89 -2.85 -22.44
C LYS A 123 -20.85 -1.89 -23.00
N ASP A 124 -20.29 -1.02 -22.16
CA ASP A 124 -19.36 0.03 -22.59
C ASP A 124 -18.02 -0.54 -23.06
N ASN A 125 -17.55 -1.61 -22.41
CA ASN A 125 -16.30 -2.27 -22.77
C ASN A 125 -16.50 -3.45 -23.73
N GLN A 126 -17.74 -3.70 -24.18
CA GLN A 126 -18.09 -4.78 -25.10
C GLN A 126 -17.55 -6.15 -24.64
N VAL A 127 -17.63 -6.41 -23.34
CA VAL A 127 -17.07 -7.62 -22.73
C VAL A 127 -17.83 -8.84 -23.23
N THR A 128 -17.12 -9.74 -23.92
CA THR A 128 -17.70 -11.02 -24.37
C THR A 128 -17.57 -12.03 -23.25
N ILE A 129 -18.71 -12.52 -22.75
CA ILE A 129 -18.76 -13.51 -21.67
C ILE A 129 -19.03 -14.90 -22.28
N PRO A 130 -18.11 -15.87 -22.12
CA PRO A 130 -18.35 -17.24 -22.53
C PRO A 130 -19.51 -17.87 -21.75
N ALA A 131 -20.32 -18.69 -22.43
CA ALA A 131 -21.43 -19.40 -21.80
C ALA A 131 -20.94 -20.29 -20.63
N GLY A 132 -21.58 -20.17 -19.47
CA GLY A 132 -21.22 -20.90 -18.25
C GLY A 132 -20.10 -20.25 -17.42
N LYS A 133 -19.60 -19.08 -17.83
CA LYS A 133 -18.59 -18.29 -17.09
C LYS A 133 -19.14 -16.98 -16.53
N GLU A 134 -20.45 -16.78 -16.57
CA GLU A 134 -21.11 -15.53 -16.20
C GLU A 134 -20.79 -15.09 -14.77
N ALA A 135 -20.85 -16.02 -13.81
CA ALA A 135 -20.56 -15.71 -12.40
C ALA A 135 -19.09 -15.31 -12.17
N GLU A 136 -18.15 -15.96 -12.87
CA GLU A 136 -16.72 -15.66 -12.77
C GLU A 136 -16.41 -14.26 -13.33
N TYR A 137 -16.94 -13.96 -14.52
CA TYR A 137 -16.77 -12.66 -15.17
C TYR A 137 -17.45 -11.54 -14.39
N GLN A 138 -18.67 -11.77 -13.86
CA GLN A 138 -19.34 -10.79 -13.01
C GLN A 138 -18.54 -10.50 -11.74
N LYS A 139 -17.96 -11.52 -11.09
CA LYS A 139 -17.09 -11.32 -9.94
C LYS A 139 -15.85 -10.51 -10.31
N GLN A 140 -15.17 -10.84 -11.40
CA GLN A 140 -13.97 -10.11 -11.85
C GLN A 140 -14.27 -8.65 -12.16
N ILE A 141 -15.37 -8.38 -12.87
CA ILE A 141 -15.80 -7.01 -13.20
C ILE A 141 -16.16 -6.26 -11.91
N LYS A 142 -16.86 -6.91 -10.98
CA LYS A 142 -17.19 -6.33 -9.68
C LYS A 142 -15.94 -5.95 -8.90
N ASP A 143 -14.99 -6.87 -8.77
CA ASP A 143 -13.72 -6.66 -8.06
C ASP A 143 -12.93 -5.50 -8.71
N GLN A 144 -12.89 -5.46 -10.05
CA GLN A 144 -12.25 -4.38 -10.79
C GLN A 144 -12.92 -3.02 -10.56
N LEU A 145 -14.25 -2.94 -10.67
CA LEU A 145 -15.01 -1.71 -10.43
C LEU A 145 -14.86 -1.23 -8.98
N GLN A 146 -14.87 -2.16 -8.02
CA GLN A 146 -14.65 -1.85 -6.62
C GLN A 146 -13.25 -1.28 -6.39
N GLN A 147 -12.22 -1.87 -7.01
CA GLN A 147 -10.86 -1.35 -6.95
C GLN A 147 -10.73 0.05 -7.57
N GLN A 148 -11.41 0.30 -8.70
CA GLN A 148 -11.44 1.62 -9.33
C GLN A 148 -12.10 2.67 -8.43
N LYS A 149 -13.27 2.35 -7.86
CA LYS A 149 -13.93 3.22 -6.88
C LYS A 149 -13.05 3.47 -5.66
N LEU A 150 -12.45 2.43 -5.10
CA LEU A 150 -11.54 2.57 -3.96
C LEU A 150 -10.38 3.50 -4.28
N SER A 151 -9.73 3.36 -5.44
CA SER A 151 -8.63 4.23 -5.84
C SER A 151 -9.06 5.70 -5.94
N SER A 152 -10.27 5.96 -6.46
CA SER A 152 -10.82 7.32 -6.58
C SER A 152 -11.18 7.91 -5.21
N GLU A 153 -11.91 7.15 -4.39
CA GLU A 153 -12.38 7.59 -3.07
C GLU A 153 -11.24 7.71 -2.06
N ALA A 154 -10.23 6.84 -2.12
CA ALA A 154 -9.08 6.86 -1.21
C ALA A 154 -8.29 8.18 -1.32
N GLY A 155 -8.07 8.69 -2.54
CA GLY A 155 -7.39 9.97 -2.73
C GLY A 155 -8.15 11.12 -2.06
N ALA A 156 -9.44 11.26 -2.34
CA ALA A 156 -10.29 12.28 -1.75
C ALA A 156 -10.39 12.14 -0.22
N PHE A 157 -10.46 10.91 0.28
CA PHE A 157 -10.52 10.61 1.70
C PHE A 157 -9.23 11.02 2.42
N VAL A 158 -8.06 10.67 1.88
CA VAL A 158 -6.76 11.05 2.43
C VAL A 158 -6.61 12.57 2.49
N GLU A 159 -6.99 13.29 1.43
CA GLU A 159 -6.96 14.76 1.43
C GLU A 159 -7.89 15.35 2.49
N SER A 160 -9.09 14.78 2.66
CA SER A 160 -10.00 15.14 3.75
C SER A 160 -9.36 14.92 5.13
N LEU A 161 -8.68 13.79 5.35
CA LEU A 161 -7.97 13.52 6.61
C LEU A 161 -6.84 14.52 6.85
N LYS A 162 -6.02 14.80 5.82
CA LYS A 162 -4.92 15.78 5.90
C LYS A 162 -5.44 17.17 6.28
N SER A 163 -6.51 17.63 5.63
CA SER A 163 -7.10 18.95 5.89
C SER A 163 -7.65 19.13 7.31
N LYS A 164 -8.07 18.04 7.95
CA LYS A 164 -8.63 18.02 9.32
C LYS A 164 -7.56 17.76 10.38
N ALA A 165 -6.38 17.30 9.98
CA ALA A 165 -5.32 16.92 10.90
C ALA A 165 -4.45 18.12 11.30
N SER A 166 -4.03 18.14 12.56
CA SER A 166 -3.04 19.10 13.05
C SER A 166 -1.62 18.56 12.84
N ILE A 167 -1.05 18.79 11.67
CA ILE A 167 0.28 18.29 11.31
C ILE A 167 1.34 19.35 11.64
N HIS A 168 2.30 18.98 12.50
CA HIS A 168 3.45 19.84 12.84
C HIS A 168 4.73 19.26 12.23
N TYR A 169 5.36 20.04 11.35
CA TYR A 169 6.59 19.66 10.68
C TYR A 169 7.80 20.19 11.46
N PHE A 170 8.69 19.30 11.89
CA PHE A 170 9.94 19.64 12.59
C PHE A 170 11.18 19.58 11.68
N VAL A 171 10.99 19.10 10.45
CA VAL A 171 12.00 19.00 9.41
C VAL A 171 11.41 19.57 8.12
N GLN A 172 12.24 20.23 7.32
CA GLN A 172 11.89 20.72 5.99
C GLN A 172 12.88 20.13 4.99
N TYR A 173 12.34 19.52 3.93
CA TYR A 173 13.09 18.86 2.87
C TYR A 173 12.99 19.66 1.58
#